data_AF-A0A7X7SJB7-F1
#
_entry.id   AF-A0A7X7SJB7-F1
#
_cell.length_a   1.000
_cell.length_b   1.000
_cell.length_c   1.000
_cell.angle_alpha   90.00
_cell.angle_beta   90.00
_cell.angle_gamma   90.00
#
_symmetry.space_group_name_H-M   'P 1'
#
loop_
_entity.id
_entity.type
_entity.pdbx_description
1 polymer ?
#
loop_
_entity_poly.entity_id
_entity_poly.type
_entity_poly.pdbx_seq_one_letter_code
_entity_poly.pdbx_strand_id
1 'polypeptide(L)'
;MLRAILLLAALTAVSTRAALGQNRTWINPLDLDYRYNFEQMHLGISYRTSADPVIVPYGTSEYYLFATLVDGYWRSTNLRDWTHVTPSRWPAEDIVAPAARAVGDTIFLMQSMMTSRPLYYTTSPATGRLAFYHRWFPPPPG
;
A
#
# COMPACT_ATOMS: atom_id res chain seq x y z
N MET A 1 -41.55 -31.92 28.38
CA MET A 1 -40.78 -32.42 27.22
C MET A 1 -40.38 -31.30 26.26
N LEU A 2 -41.25 -30.34 25.92
CA LEU A 2 -40.92 -29.18 25.06
C LEU A 2 -39.76 -28.29 25.57
N ARG A 3 -39.65 -28.09 26.89
CA ARG A 3 -38.56 -27.30 27.50
C ARG A 3 -37.18 -27.95 27.37
N ALA A 4 -37.10 -29.29 27.36
CA ALA A 4 -35.84 -30.01 27.18
C ALA A 4 -35.36 -29.95 25.72
N ILE A 5 -36.29 -29.88 24.77
CA ILE A 5 -36.00 -29.75 23.33
C ILE A 5 -35.47 -28.33 23.02
N LEU A 6 -36.01 -27.30 23.67
CA LEU A 6 -35.55 -25.91 23.51
C LEU A 6 -34.15 -25.67 24.10
N LEU A 7 -33.80 -26.34 25.20
CA LEU A 7 -32.44 -26.30 25.77
C LEU A 7 -31.43 -27.02 24.88
N LEU A 8 -31.82 -28.13 24.24
CA LEU A 8 -30.94 -28.85 23.32
C LEU A 8 -30.70 -28.07 22.01
N ALA A 9 -31.70 -27.33 21.53
CA ALA A 9 -31.56 -26.41 20.39
C ALA A 9 -30.72 -25.17 20.69
N ALA A 10 -30.65 -24.74 21.97
CA ALA A 10 -29.78 -23.64 22.39
C ALA A 10 -28.31 -24.07 22.51
N LEU A 11 -28.02 -25.34 22.81
CA LEU A 11 -26.65 -25.87 22.85
C LEU A 11 -26.06 -26.17 21.46
N THR A 12 -26.87 -26.34 20.42
CA THR A 12 -26.38 -26.54 19.03
C THR A 12 -26.12 -25.22 18.29
N ALA A 13 -26.49 -24.09 18.87
CA ALA A 13 -26.14 -22.75 18.38
C ALA A 13 -24.77 -22.27 18.88
N VAL A 14 -23.94 -23.16 19.44
CA VAL A 14 -22.51 -22.89 19.63
C VAL A 14 -21.91 -22.74 18.25
N SER A 15 -21.76 -21.48 17.87
CA SER A 15 -21.18 -21.00 16.64
C SER A 15 -19.92 -21.79 16.32
N THR A 16 -19.98 -22.65 15.31
CA THR A 16 -18.81 -23.07 14.55
C THR A 16 -18.33 -21.85 13.78
N ARG A 17 -17.79 -20.86 14.48
CA ARG A 17 -16.69 -20.09 13.90
C ARG A 17 -15.57 -21.10 13.78
N ALA A 18 -15.58 -21.82 12.66
CA ALA A 18 -14.36 -22.41 12.16
C ALA A 18 -13.33 -21.29 12.28
N ALA A 19 -12.39 -21.47 13.20
CA ALA A 19 -11.17 -20.71 13.18
C ALA A 19 -10.53 -21.13 11.85
N LEU A 20 -10.92 -20.44 10.76
CA LEU A 20 -10.09 -20.31 9.59
C LEU A 20 -8.76 -19.93 10.19
N GLY A 21 -7.83 -20.89 10.19
CA GLY A 21 -6.56 -20.77 10.89
C GLY A 21 -6.04 -19.38 10.61
N GLN A 22 -5.76 -18.62 11.67
CA GLN A 22 -5.14 -17.31 11.54
C GLN A 22 -3.81 -17.58 10.85
N ASN A 23 -3.79 -17.55 9.51
CA ASN A 23 -2.60 -17.66 8.72
C ASN A 23 -1.80 -16.41 9.09
N ARG A 24 -0.92 -16.56 10.10
CA ARG A 24 0.04 -15.54 10.53
C ARG A 24 1.02 -15.20 9.41
N THR A 25 1.09 -16.06 8.41
CA THR A 25 1.92 -15.93 7.23
C THR A 25 1.01 -15.78 6.01
N TRP A 26 1.18 -14.69 5.29
CA TRP A 26 0.57 -14.46 3.99
C TRP A 26 1.68 -14.51 2.93
N ILE A 27 1.39 -15.09 1.77
CA ILE A 27 2.32 -15.12 0.63
C ILE A 27 1.75 -14.30 -0.52
N ASN A 28 2.60 -13.89 -1.45
CA ASN A 28 2.18 -13.23 -2.68
C ASN A 28 1.14 -14.10 -3.45
N PRO A 29 0.08 -13.51 -4.05
CA PRO A 29 -0.25 -12.09 -4.10
C PRO A 29 -0.78 -11.50 -2.77
N LEU A 30 -0.34 -10.28 -2.44
CA LEU A 30 -0.96 -9.48 -1.39
C LEU A 30 -2.39 -9.09 -1.83
N ASP A 31 -3.30 -8.94 -0.87
CA ASP A 31 -4.66 -8.46 -1.17
C ASP A 31 -4.66 -6.93 -1.30
N LEU A 32 -4.35 -6.44 -2.51
CA LEU A 32 -4.32 -5.02 -2.86
C LEU A 32 -5.35 -4.75 -3.96
N ASP A 33 -5.88 -3.54 -4.01
CA ASP A 33 -6.60 -3.01 -5.18
C ASP A 33 -5.61 -2.68 -6.31
N TYR A 34 -4.95 -3.73 -6.84
CA TYR A 34 -3.99 -3.62 -7.94
C TYR A 34 -4.55 -2.78 -9.08
N ARG A 35 -3.77 -1.80 -9.51
CA ARG A 35 -4.15 -0.85 -10.54
C ARG A 35 -3.77 -1.36 -11.93
N TYR A 36 -4.32 -0.68 -12.95
CA TYR A 36 -3.99 -0.90 -14.35
C TYR A 36 -3.23 0.31 -14.88
N ASN A 37 -2.35 0.10 -15.86
CA ASN A 37 -1.59 1.18 -16.46
C ASN A 37 -2.53 2.18 -17.13
N PHE A 38 -2.43 3.45 -16.72
CA PHE A 38 -3.24 4.52 -17.29
C PHE A 38 -2.56 5.20 -18.49
N GLU A 39 -1.23 5.17 -18.57
CA GLU A 39 -0.45 5.89 -19.58
C GLU A 39 -0.80 5.46 -21.02
N GLN A 40 -1.06 4.17 -21.22
CA GLN A 40 -1.32 3.58 -22.54
C GLN A 40 -2.80 3.30 -22.82
N MET A 41 -3.71 3.76 -21.95
CA MET A 41 -5.16 3.56 -22.14
C MET A 41 -5.66 4.14 -23.47
N HIS A 42 -5.08 5.27 -23.92
CA HIS A 42 -5.44 5.91 -25.18
C HIS A 42 -5.12 5.04 -26.42
N LEU A 43 -4.26 4.03 -26.27
CA LEU A 43 -3.90 3.06 -27.30
C LEU A 43 -4.75 1.77 -27.21
N GLY A 44 -5.69 1.70 -26.25
CA GLY A 44 -6.45 0.48 -25.97
C GLY A 44 -5.62 -0.64 -25.32
N ILE A 45 -4.46 -0.32 -24.75
CA ILE A 45 -3.58 -1.29 -24.08
C ILE A 45 -3.89 -1.31 -22.58
N SER A 46 -3.99 -2.52 -22.01
CA SER A 46 -4.29 -2.71 -20.59
C SER A 46 -3.46 -3.84 -19.99
N TYR A 47 -2.79 -3.54 -18.88
CA TYR A 47 -2.05 -4.51 -18.06
C TYR A 47 -2.02 -4.04 -16.60
N ARG A 48 -1.84 -5.00 -15.68
CA ARG A 48 -1.73 -4.74 -14.23
C ARG A 48 -0.39 -4.07 -13.91
N THR A 49 -0.40 -3.16 -12.94
CA THR A 49 0.78 -2.47 -12.42
C THR A 49 1.14 -2.98 -11.01
N SER A 50 1.91 -2.22 -10.23
CA SER A 50 2.45 -2.59 -8.90
C SER A 50 3.71 -3.46 -8.91
N ALA A 51 4.56 -3.31 -9.93
CA ALA A 51 5.93 -3.80 -9.89
C ALA A 51 6.77 -3.03 -8.83
N ASP A 52 7.95 -3.56 -8.50
CA ASP A 52 8.95 -2.91 -7.66
C ASP A 52 8.43 -2.43 -6.28
N PRO A 53 7.74 -3.29 -5.50
CA PRO A 53 7.16 -2.87 -4.24
C PRO A 53 8.23 -2.54 -3.19
N VAL A 54 8.04 -1.44 -2.47
CA VAL A 54 8.84 -1.06 -1.30
C VAL A 54 7.92 -0.89 -0.10
N ILE A 55 8.13 -1.69 0.95
CA ILE A 55 7.45 -1.55 2.24
C ILE A 55 8.35 -0.77 3.20
N VAL A 56 7.85 0.33 3.73
CA VAL A 56 8.53 1.19 4.70
C VAL A 56 7.85 1.06 6.06
N PRO A 57 8.52 0.48 7.07
CA PRO A 57 8.09 0.60 8.46
C PRO A 57 8.19 2.06 8.92
N TYR A 58 7.18 2.52 9.63
CA TYR A 58 7.08 3.89 10.14
C TYR A 58 6.52 3.90 11.57
N GLY A 59 7.24 4.55 12.48
CA GLY A 59 6.92 4.46 13.91
C GLY A 59 7.01 3.02 14.43
N THR A 60 6.08 2.63 15.30
CA THR A 60 6.09 1.30 15.97
C THR A 60 5.21 0.26 15.29
N SER A 61 4.20 0.67 14.52
CA SER A 61 3.13 -0.24 14.07
C SER A 61 2.46 0.17 12.77
N GLU A 62 3.11 0.99 11.94
CA GLU A 62 2.59 1.37 10.63
C GLU A 62 3.57 0.97 9.53
N TYR A 63 3.01 0.60 8.39
CA TYR A 63 3.73 0.17 7.21
C TYR A 63 3.14 0.86 5.98
N TYR A 64 4.02 1.34 5.11
CA TYR A 64 3.63 2.03 3.88
C TYR A 64 4.22 1.30 2.67
N LEU A 65 3.36 0.89 1.74
CA LEU A 65 3.76 0.17 0.52
C LEU A 65 3.66 1.10 -0.68
N PHE A 66 4.79 1.36 -1.32
CA PHE A 66 4.90 2.09 -2.58
C PHE A 66 5.17 1.09 -3.70
N ALA A 67 4.58 1.29 -4.88
CA ALA A 67 4.83 0.44 -6.03
C ALA A 67 4.67 1.23 -7.34
N THR A 68 5.09 0.63 -8.45
CA THR A 68 5.07 1.23 -9.78
C THR A 68 3.63 1.45 -10.27
N LEU A 69 3.30 2.68 -10.64
CA LEU A 69 2.09 3.12 -11.34
C LEU A 69 0.77 2.75 -10.63
N VAL A 70 0.61 3.23 -9.40
CA VAL A 70 -0.52 2.90 -8.51
C VAL A 70 -1.29 4.12 -8.02
N ASP A 71 -0.97 5.31 -8.55
CA ASP A 71 -1.57 6.61 -8.23
C ASP A 71 -1.65 6.88 -6.72
N GLY A 72 -0.56 6.58 -6.01
CA GLY A 72 -0.45 6.73 -4.57
C GLY A 72 0.36 5.61 -3.91
N TYR A 73 -0.11 5.15 -2.76
CA TYR A 73 0.52 4.08 -1.98
C TYR A 73 -0.49 3.47 -1.01
N TRP A 74 -0.10 2.41 -0.30
CA TRP A 74 -0.95 1.79 0.70
C TRP A 74 -0.40 1.95 2.10
N ARG A 75 -1.31 1.99 3.08
CA ARG A 75 -1.00 1.92 4.52
C ARG A 75 -1.52 0.61 5.10
N SER A 76 -0.77 0.02 6.01
CA SER A 76 -1.20 -1.10 6.84
C SER A 76 -0.67 -0.97 8.26
N THR A 77 -1.34 -1.61 9.21
CA THR A 77 -0.85 -1.79 10.60
C THR A 77 -0.54 -3.24 10.95
N ASN A 78 -0.74 -4.17 10.00
CA ASN A 78 -0.58 -5.61 10.24
C ASN A 78 0.03 -6.37 9.04
N LEU A 79 0.50 -5.66 8.01
CA LEU A 79 1.07 -6.18 6.75
C LEU A 79 0.12 -7.05 5.91
N ARG A 80 -1.14 -7.17 6.32
CA ARG A 80 -2.17 -8.00 5.68
C ARG A 80 -3.25 -7.16 5.06
N ASP A 81 -3.84 -6.27 5.86
CA ASP A 81 -4.93 -5.40 5.44
C ASP A 81 -4.33 -4.06 5.04
N TRP A 82 -4.57 -3.67 3.79
CA TRP A 82 -4.00 -2.47 3.19
C TRP A 82 -5.10 -1.49 2.81
N THR A 83 -4.85 -0.21 3.00
CA THR A 83 -5.74 0.87 2.60
C THR A 83 -5.00 1.80 1.66
N HIS A 84 -5.53 2.01 0.45
CA HIS A 84 -4.95 2.95 -0.50
C HIS A 84 -5.03 4.39 0.04
N VAL A 85 -3.96 5.14 -0.15
CA VAL A 85 -3.81 6.53 0.28
C VAL A 85 -3.54 7.35 -0.97
N THR A 86 -4.48 8.25 -1.30
CA THR A 86 -4.29 9.24 -2.35
C THR A 86 -3.44 10.40 -1.84
N PRO A 87 -2.28 10.66 -2.44
CA PRO A 87 -1.40 11.73 -2.01
C PRO A 87 -1.89 13.11 -2.48
N SER A 88 -1.76 14.11 -1.61
CA SER A 88 -1.98 15.54 -1.93
C SER A 88 -1.02 16.10 -2.99
N ARG A 89 0.08 15.39 -3.26
CA ARG A 89 1.09 15.73 -4.25
C ARG A 89 1.68 14.45 -4.80
N TRP A 90 1.69 14.35 -6.12
CA TRP A 90 2.20 13.21 -6.85
C TRP A 90 2.69 13.68 -8.22
N PRO A 91 3.74 13.06 -8.81
CA PRO A 91 4.07 13.31 -10.21
C PRO A 91 2.89 12.96 -11.12
N ALA A 92 2.68 13.74 -12.18
CA ALA A 92 1.56 13.54 -13.10
C ALA A 92 1.71 12.25 -13.91
N GLU A 93 2.95 11.85 -14.17
CA GLU A 93 3.33 10.59 -14.78
C GLU A 93 3.33 9.41 -13.79
N ASP A 94 2.95 9.64 -12.53
CA ASP A 94 3.03 8.66 -11.43
C ASP A 94 4.49 8.23 -11.14
N ILE A 95 4.69 7.29 -10.23
CA ILE A 95 5.99 6.81 -9.79
C ILE A 95 6.28 5.45 -10.43
N VAL A 96 7.48 5.33 -11.01
CA VAL A 96 8.03 4.07 -11.50
C VAL A 96 9.27 3.69 -10.70
N ALA A 97 9.33 2.43 -10.26
CA ALA A 97 10.39 1.85 -9.44
C ALA A 97 10.73 2.74 -8.22
N PRO A 98 9.82 2.84 -7.24
CA PRO A 98 10.02 3.69 -6.07
C PRO A 98 11.24 3.27 -5.24
N ALA A 99 11.94 4.25 -4.70
CA ALA A 99 12.85 4.12 -3.58
C ALA A 99 12.29 4.96 -2.41
N ALA A 100 12.01 4.32 -1.29
CA ALA A 100 11.45 4.98 -0.12
C ALA A 100 12.14 4.53 1.17
N ARG A 101 12.32 5.45 2.11
CA ARG A 101 12.93 5.15 3.42
C ARG A 101 12.42 6.09 4.49
N ALA A 102 12.14 5.54 5.68
CA ALA A 102 11.88 6.32 6.88
C ALA A 102 13.20 6.68 7.59
N VAL A 103 13.32 7.93 8.02
CA VAL A 103 14.37 8.44 8.91
C VAL A 103 13.69 9.27 9.99
N GLY A 104 13.71 8.78 11.23
CA GLY A 104 12.92 9.38 12.31
C GLY A 104 11.43 9.34 12.00
N ASP A 105 10.78 10.50 12.03
CA ASP A 105 9.37 10.72 11.73
C ASP A 105 9.13 11.14 10.27
N THR A 106 10.09 10.94 9.37
CA THR A 106 10.00 11.39 7.99
C THR A 106 10.21 10.24 7.02
N ILE A 107 9.26 10.04 6.10
CA ILE A 107 9.45 9.19 4.92
C ILE A 107 9.96 10.06 3.77
N PHE A 108 11.07 9.65 3.17
CA PHE A 108 11.54 10.18 1.89
C PHE A 108 11.14 9.22 0.77
N LEU A 109 10.70 9.77 -0.36
CA LEU A 109 10.21 9.03 -1.51
C LEU A 109 10.76 9.60 -2.81
N MET A 110 11.31 8.72 -3.63
CA MET A 110 11.94 9.04 -4.89
C MET A 110 11.55 7.99 -5.92
N GLN A 111 11.42 8.40 -7.18
CA GLN A 111 11.21 7.47 -8.28
C GLN A 111 12.52 7.25 -9.06
N SER A 112 12.60 6.17 -9.82
CA SER A 112 13.65 5.99 -10.82
C SER A 112 13.67 7.16 -11.80
N MET A 113 14.87 7.51 -12.28
CA MET A 113 15.03 8.68 -13.13
C MET A 113 16.16 8.47 -14.14
N MET A 114 15.95 8.95 -15.36
CA MET A 114 17.00 9.15 -16.38
C MET A 114 17.31 10.65 -16.58
N THR A 115 16.49 11.50 -15.98
CA THR A 115 16.58 12.97 -16.00
C THR A 115 16.23 13.47 -14.60
N SER A 116 16.55 14.73 -14.30
CA SER A 116 16.27 15.32 -12.99
C SER A 116 14.79 15.12 -12.59
N ARG A 117 14.55 14.64 -11.36
CA ARG A 117 13.21 14.42 -10.80
C ARG A 117 13.15 14.91 -9.33
N PRO A 118 11.96 15.23 -8.80
CA PRO A 118 11.82 15.65 -7.41
C PRO A 118 12.09 14.52 -6.41
N LEU A 119 12.54 14.90 -5.22
CA LEU A 119 12.54 14.08 -4.01
C LEU A 119 11.40 14.56 -3.11
N TYR A 120 10.49 13.66 -2.77
CA TYR A 120 9.36 13.92 -1.91
C TYR A 120 9.66 13.54 -0.46
N TYR A 121 8.94 14.16 0.48
CA TYR A 121 8.89 13.70 1.86
C TYR A 121 7.51 13.85 2.47
N THR A 122 7.28 13.14 3.58
CA THR A 122 6.10 13.28 4.43
C THR A 122 6.42 12.93 5.88
N THR A 123 5.82 13.66 6.83
CA THR A 123 5.77 13.34 8.26
C THR A 123 4.35 12.92 8.70
N SER A 124 3.42 12.81 7.76
CA SER A 124 2.03 12.43 8.01
C SER A 124 1.51 11.51 6.90
N PRO A 125 2.19 10.38 6.63
CA PRO A 125 1.89 9.51 5.49
C PRO A 125 0.47 8.94 5.52
N ALA A 126 -0.14 8.73 6.70
CA ALA A 126 -1.54 8.31 6.80
C ALA A 126 -2.55 9.28 6.16
N THR A 127 -2.19 10.55 6.02
CA THR A 127 -3.07 11.59 5.45
C THR A 127 -2.83 11.85 3.97
N GLY A 128 -1.83 11.21 3.36
CA GLY A 128 -1.43 11.51 1.98
C GLY A 128 -0.69 12.85 1.82
N ARG A 129 -0.36 13.57 2.91
CA ARG A 129 0.30 14.86 2.80
C ARG A 129 1.76 14.73 2.36
N LEU A 130 2.07 15.06 1.12
CA LEU A 130 3.43 15.02 0.56
C LEU A 130 3.91 16.42 0.20
N ALA A 131 5.20 16.67 0.43
CA ALA A 131 5.87 17.90 0.06
C ALA A 131 7.18 17.60 -0.68
N PHE A 132 7.71 18.61 -1.38
CA PHE A 132 9.04 18.51 -1.97
C PHE A 132 10.08 18.69 -0.88
N TYR A 133 10.97 17.72 -0.73
CA TYR A 133 12.23 17.94 -0.02
C TYR A 133 13.22 18.62 -0.96
N HIS A 134 13.28 18.13 -2.21
CA HIS A 134 14.04 18.75 -3.29
C HIS A 134 13.19 18.76 -4.57
N ARG A 135 13.08 19.89 -5.26
CA ARG A 135 12.25 20.00 -6.47
C ARG A 135 12.92 19.43 -7.72
N TRP A 136 14.26 19.48 -7.77
CA TRP A 136 15.05 19.09 -8.94
C TRP A 136 16.31 18.36 -8.51
N PHE A 137 16.20 17.08 -8.14
CA PHE A 137 17.38 16.29 -7.76
C PHE A 137 18.31 16.17 -8.98
N PRO A 138 19.64 16.31 -8.82
CA PRO A 138 20.56 16.21 -9.96
C PRO A 138 20.32 14.94 -10.79
N PRO A 139 20.50 14.99 -12.12
CA PRO A 139 20.40 13.79 -12.93
C PRO A 139 21.44 12.75 -12.46
N PRO A 140 21.15 11.46 -12.65
CA PRO A 140 22.13 10.41 -12.36
C PRO A 140 23.41 10.64 -13.19
N PRO A 141 24.58 10.23 -12.68
CA PRO A 141 25.80 10.27 -13.47
C PRO A 141 25.62 9.42 -14.73
N GLY A 142 26.06 9.97 -15.86
CA GLY A 142 26.13 9.27 -17.15
C GLY A 142 27.42 8.50 -17.33
#